data_AF-A0A7V3M2X0-F1
#
_entry.id   AF-A0A7V3M2X0-F1
#
_cell.length_a   1.000
_cell.length_b   1.000
_cell.length_c   1.000
_cell.angle_alpha   90.00
_cell.angle_beta   90.00
_cell.angle_gamma   90.00
#
_symmetry.space_group_name_H-M   'P 1'
#
loop_
_entity.id
_entity.type
_entity.pdbx_description
1 polymer ?
#
loop_
_entity_poly.entity_id
_entity_poly.type
_entity_poly.pdbx_seq_one_letter_code
_entity_poly.pdbx_strand_id
1 'polypeptide(L)'
;MKMYVAGQWVDKPKRIEVTNPFDGSVVDTVPQADKGDVDRALESATRGAKVMAKLPGYERYKILKKAADLLEARVEEFGRTITLEEGKIIGEGRFEASRAVQTLTVSAEEAKRIHGETVP
;
A
#
# COMPACT_ATOMS: atom_id res chain seq x y z
N MET A 1 -12.37 -9.14 6.45
CA MET A 1 -11.62 -7.90 6.15
C MET A 1 -12.24 -6.65 6.77
N LYS A 2 -11.42 -5.62 7.10
CA LYS A 2 -11.84 -4.22 7.33
C LYS A 2 -11.07 -3.31 6.37
N MET A 3 -11.62 -2.16 5.97
CA MET A 3 -10.90 -1.15 5.17
C MET A 3 -10.22 -0.13 6.07
N TYR A 4 -9.08 0.43 5.66
CA TYR A 4 -8.38 1.46 6.42
C TYR A 4 -8.70 2.86 5.87
N VAL A 5 -9.43 3.67 6.64
CA VAL A 5 -9.91 5.00 6.24
C VAL A 5 -9.58 6.00 7.34
N ALA A 6 -8.89 7.08 6.99
CA ALA A 6 -8.58 8.20 7.89
C ALA A 6 -7.96 7.78 9.24
N GLY A 7 -7.06 6.80 9.22
CA GLY A 7 -6.37 6.33 10.43
C GLY A 7 -7.06 5.19 11.17
N GLN A 8 -8.21 4.72 10.70
CA GLN A 8 -9.05 3.74 11.40
C GLN A 8 -9.43 2.55 10.52
N TRP A 9 -9.54 1.38 11.13
CA TRP A 9 -10.12 0.19 10.51
C TRP A 9 -11.64 0.23 10.59
N VAL A 10 -12.30 0.31 9.44
CA VAL A 10 -13.75 0.45 9.28
C VAL A 10 -14.33 -0.81 8.65
N ASP A 11 -15.46 -1.29 9.17
CA ASP A 11 -16.24 -2.38 8.59
C ASP A 11 -17.56 -1.85 8.01
N LYS A 12 -18.15 -2.57 7.04
CA LYS A 12 -19.45 -2.22 6.43
C LYS A 12 -20.27 -3.49 6.19
N PRO A 13 -21.61 -3.41 6.29
CA PRO A 13 -22.48 -4.54 5.99
C PRO A 13 -22.48 -4.90 4.50
N LYS A 14 -22.38 -3.90 3.62
CA LYS A 14 -22.24 -4.14 2.18
C LYS A 14 -20.79 -4.47 1.85
N ARG A 15 -20.58 -5.62 1.20
CA ARG A 15 -19.25 -6.15 0.85
C ARG A 15 -19.16 -6.42 -0.65
N ILE A 16 -17.93 -6.45 -1.16
CA ILE A 16 -17.57 -6.85 -2.51
C ILE A 16 -16.80 -8.17 -2.39
N GLU A 17 -17.16 -9.16 -3.19
CA GLU A 17 -16.43 -10.43 -3.27
C GLU A 17 -15.16 -10.26 -4.10
N VAL A 18 -14.06 -10.81 -3.61
CA VAL A 18 -12.83 -10.99 -4.36
C VAL A 18 -12.79 -12.45 -4.79
N THR A 19 -12.91 -12.70 -6.08
CA THR A 19 -13.02 -14.05 -6.63
C THR A 19 -11.72 -14.47 -7.29
N ASN A 20 -11.38 -15.75 -7.18
CA ASN A 20 -10.29 -16.36 -7.91
C ASN A 20 -10.67 -16.48 -9.40
N PRO A 21 -9.94 -15.84 -10.33
CA PRO A 21 -10.29 -15.87 -11.76
C PRO A 21 -10.19 -17.26 -12.40
N PHE A 22 -9.44 -18.19 -11.80
CA PHE A 22 -9.24 -19.53 -12.35
C PHE A 22 -10.48 -20.42 -12.22
N ASP A 23 -11.15 -20.40 -11.07
CA ASP A 23 -12.26 -21.31 -10.74
C ASP A 23 -13.54 -20.61 -10.25
N GLY A 24 -13.51 -19.28 -10.08
CA GLY A 24 -14.62 -18.48 -9.61
C GLY A 24 -14.89 -18.60 -8.10
N SER A 25 -14.03 -19.30 -7.34
CA SER A 25 -14.17 -19.40 -5.89
C SER A 25 -13.95 -18.05 -5.20
N VAL A 26 -14.59 -17.83 -4.05
CA VAL A 26 -14.39 -16.59 -3.27
C VAL A 26 -13.11 -16.70 -2.45
N VAL A 27 -12.18 -15.76 -2.65
CA VAL A 27 -10.91 -15.64 -1.91
C VAL A 27 -11.13 -14.90 -0.59
N ASP A 28 -11.79 -13.74 -0.63
CA ASP A 28 -12.19 -12.95 0.54
C ASP A 28 -13.33 -11.97 0.15
N THR A 29 -13.74 -11.12 1.09
CA THR A 29 -14.70 -10.05 0.90
C THR A 29 -14.21 -8.74 1.51
N VAL A 30 -14.26 -7.65 0.74
CA VAL A 30 -13.87 -6.31 1.20
C VAL A 30 -15.09 -5.43 1.47
N PRO A 31 -15.08 -4.57 2.50
CA PRO A 31 -16.14 -3.59 2.70
C PRO A 31 -16.33 -2.70 1.46
N GLN A 32 -17.58 -2.46 1.04
CA GLN A 32 -17.86 -1.49 -0.02
C GLN A 32 -17.88 -0.07 0.58
N ALA A 33 -16.88 0.73 0.24
CA ALA A 33 -16.82 2.14 0.62
C ALA A 33 -17.96 2.95 -0.03
N ASP A 34 -18.50 3.90 0.72
CA ASP A 34 -19.47 4.88 0.22
C ASP A 34 -18.85 6.28 0.07
N LYS A 35 -19.64 7.23 -0.44
CA LYS A 35 -19.19 8.62 -0.65
C LYS A 35 -18.63 9.24 0.64
N GLY A 36 -19.25 8.99 1.79
CA GLY A 36 -18.80 9.55 3.06
C GLY A 36 -17.46 8.97 3.52
N ASP A 37 -17.18 7.70 3.21
CA ASP A 37 -15.86 7.11 3.47
C ASP A 37 -14.77 7.78 2.62
N VAL A 38 -15.07 8.07 1.35
CA VAL A 38 -14.17 8.77 0.43
C VAL A 38 -13.92 10.21 0.89
N ASP A 39 -14.97 10.94 1.28
CA ASP A 39 -14.85 12.32 1.79
C ASP A 39 -13.95 12.35 3.04
N ARG A 40 -14.13 11.43 3.98
CA ARG A 40 -13.25 11.30 5.17
C ARG A 40 -11.81 10.97 4.81
N ALA A 41 -11.60 10.08 3.84
CA ALA A 41 -10.26 9.73 3.36
C ALA A 41 -9.56 10.96 2.75
N LEU A 42 -10.28 11.74 1.94
CA LEU A 42 -9.77 12.94 1.27
C LEU A 42 -9.40 14.05 2.25
N GLU A 43 -10.27 14.32 3.23
CA GLU A 43 -9.98 15.28 4.28
C GLU A 43 -8.73 14.87 5.08
N SER A 44 -8.62 13.59 5.43
CA SER A 44 -7.45 13.05 6.12
C SER A 44 -6.19 13.16 5.28
N ALA A 45 -6.26 12.83 3.98
CA ALA A 45 -5.13 12.93 3.06
C ALA A 45 -4.67 14.39 2.89
N THR A 46 -5.60 15.34 2.83
CA THR A 46 -5.31 16.78 2.70
C THR A 46 -4.59 17.31 3.94
N ARG A 47 -5.03 16.92 5.15
CA ARG A 47 -4.30 17.22 6.39
C ARG A 47 -2.94 16.53 6.43
N GLY A 48 -2.91 15.24 6.06
CA GLY A 48 -1.71 14.43 6.01
C GLY A 48 -0.64 14.98 5.07
N ALA A 49 -1.02 15.53 3.91
CA ALA A 49 -0.11 16.15 2.96
C ALA A 49 0.64 17.34 3.58
N LYS A 50 -0.05 18.20 4.35
CA LYS A 50 0.58 19.33 5.06
C LYS A 50 1.56 18.87 6.14
N VAL A 51 1.26 17.75 6.81
CA VAL A 51 2.15 17.14 7.81
C VAL A 51 3.35 16.50 7.13
N MET A 52 3.12 15.67 6.10
CA MET A 52 4.18 15.00 5.35
C MET A 52 5.11 15.99 4.69
N ALA A 53 4.62 17.10 4.13
CA ALA A 53 5.43 18.15 3.52
C ALA A 53 6.53 18.68 4.46
N LYS A 54 6.27 18.70 5.78
CA LYS A 54 7.21 19.15 6.81
C LYS A 54 8.18 18.06 7.28
N LEU A 55 7.98 16.81 6.88
CA LEU A 55 8.86 15.72 7.30
C LEU A 55 10.26 15.88 6.66
N PRO A 56 11.33 15.85 7.49
CA PRO A 56 12.69 15.77 6.98
C PRO A 56 12.87 14.53 6.09
N GLY A 57 13.76 14.62 5.10
CA GLY A 57 14.07 13.52 4.18
C GLY A 57 14.44 12.22 4.92
N TYR A 58 15.17 12.33 6.02
CA TYR A 58 15.56 11.18 6.84
C TYR A 58 14.37 10.51 7.58
N GLU A 59 13.37 11.27 8.02
CA GLU A 59 12.15 10.68 8.61
C GLU A 59 11.35 9.91 7.56
N ARG A 60 11.28 10.43 6.33
CA ARG A 60 10.66 9.74 5.20
C ARG A 60 11.39 8.45 4.87
N TYR A 61 12.73 8.49 4.86
CA TYR A 61 13.58 7.30 4.70
C TYR A 61 13.22 6.23 5.73
N LYS A 62 13.17 6.56 7.02
CA LYS A 62 12.85 5.59 8.08
C LYS A 62 11.49 4.93 7.87
N ILE A 63 10.48 5.70 7.50
CA ILE A 63 9.12 5.18 7.24
C ILE A 63 9.15 4.21 6.05
N LEU A 64 9.71 4.63 4.92
CA LEU A 64 9.74 3.83 3.69
C LEU A 64 10.60 2.57 3.84
N LYS A 65 11.77 2.69 4.50
CA LYS A 65 12.64 1.54 4.77
C LYS A 65 11.95 0.52 5.68
N LYS A 66 11.27 0.99 6.74
CA LYS A 66 10.51 0.09 7.61
C LYS A 66 9.37 -0.61 6.87
N ALA A 67 8.69 0.08 5.97
CA ALA A 67 7.66 -0.53 5.13
C ALA A 67 8.25 -1.60 4.19
N ALA A 68 9.41 -1.34 3.59
CA ALA A 68 10.13 -2.31 2.77
C ALA A 68 10.50 -3.57 3.57
N ASP A 69 11.05 -3.41 4.79
CA ASP A 69 11.43 -4.54 5.65
C ASP A 69 10.23 -5.40 6.04
N LEU A 70 9.09 -4.76 6.35
CA LEU A 70 7.86 -5.46 6.71
C LEU A 70 7.27 -6.23 5.53
N LEU A 71 7.36 -5.66 4.32
CA LEU A 71 6.91 -6.30 3.10
C LEU A 71 7.84 -7.46 2.70
N GLU A 72 9.16 -7.26 2.81
CA GLU A 72 10.17 -8.27 2.50
C GLU A 72 9.98 -9.54 3.34
N ALA A 73 9.74 -9.36 4.64
CA ALA A 73 9.45 -10.47 5.56
C ALA A 73 8.16 -11.26 5.21
N ARG A 74 7.32 -10.74 4.29
CA ARG A 74 6.00 -11.30 3.93
C ARG A 74 5.82 -11.49 2.42
N VAL A 75 6.90 -11.48 1.63
CA VAL A 75 6.82 -11.62 0.16
C VAL A 75 6.02 -12.85 -0.26
N GLU A 76 6.17 -13.97 0.45
CA GLU A 76 5.42 -15.19 0.16
C GLU A 76 3.91 -15.05 0.42
N GLU A 77 3.53 -14.32 1.46
CA GLU A 77 2.12 -14.05 1.80
C GLU A 77 1.48 -13.17 0.73
N PHE A 78 2.11 -12.04 0.40
CA PHE A 78 1.62 -11.13 -0.64
C PHE A 78 1.62 -11.80 -2.02
N GLY A 79 2.64 -12.59 -2.35
CA GLY A 79 2.69 -13.31 -3.62
C GLY A 79 1.55 -14.32 -3.77
N ARG A 80 1.17 -15.02 -2.69
CA ARG A 80 -0.02 -15.88 -2.68
C ARG A 80 -1.31 -15.08 -2.86
N THR A 81 -1.46 -13.96 -2.16
CA THR A 81 -2.65 -13.09 -2.30
C THR A 81 -2.82 -12.62 -3.74
N ILE A 82 -1.76 -12.07 -4.36
CA ILE A 82 -1.77 -11.62 -5.77
C ILE A 82 -2.17 -12.76 -6.69
N THR A 83 -1.57 -13.94 -6.54
CA THR A 83 -1.92 -15.12 -7.35
C THR A 83 -3.38 -15.51 -7.21
N LEU A 84 -3.92 -15.50 -5.99
CA LEU A 84 -5.30 -15.92 -5.74
C LEU A 84 -6.33 -14.91 -6.29
N GLU A 85 -6.07 -13.61 -6.19
CA GLU A 85 -7.04 -12.58 -6.62
C GLU A 85 -6.91 -12.17 -8.10
N GLU A 86 -5.71 -12.30 -8.70
CA GLU A 86 -5.44 -11.88 -10.08
C GLU A 86 -5.33 -13.08 -11.05
N GLY A 87 -5.04 -14.28 -10.55
CA GLY A 87 -4.89 -15.50 -11.35
C GLY A 87 -3.50 -15.71 -11.96
N LYS A 88 -2.52 -14.87 -11.63
CA LYS A 88 -1.11 -15.04 -12.07
C LYS A 88 -0.46 -16.26 -11.41
N ILE A 89 0.50 -16.88 -12.09
CA ILE A 89 1.31 -17.95 -11.49
C ILE A 89 2.10 -17.44 -10.27
N ILE A 90 2.34 -18.31 -9.28
CA ILE A 90 3.01 -17.93 -8.01
C ILE A 90 4.39 -17.29 -8.21
N GLY A 91 5.10 -17.64 -9.29
CA GLY A 91 6.36 -16.99 -9.64
C GLY A 91 6.20 -15.50 -9.93
N GLU A 92 5.16 -15.12 -10.65
CA GLU A 92 4.86 -13.72 -10.97
C GLU A 92 4.32 -12.96 -9.75
N GLY A 93 3.46 -13.59 -8.93
CA GLY A 93 2.99 -12.98 -7.68
C GLY A 93 4.15 -12.65 -6.73
N ARG A 94 5.09 -13.59 -6.54
CA ARG A 94 6.31 -13.35 -5.75
C ARG A 94 7.20 -12.27 -6.35
N PHE A 95 7.34 -12.26 -7.67
CA PHE A 95 8.12 -11.24 -8.37
C PHE A 95 7.53 -9.85 -8.16
N GLU A 96 6.21 -9.70 -8.27
CA GLU A 96 5.53 -8.43 -8.05
C GLU A 96 5.66 -7.93 -6.60
N ALA A 97 5.44 -8.81 -5.61
CA ALA A 97 5.67 -8.47 -4.21
C ALA A 97 7.13 -8.03 -3.96
N SER A 98 8.11 -8.72 -4.54
CA SER A 98 9.53 -8.37 -4.44
C SER A 98 9.86 -7.04 -5.14
N ARG A 99 9.21 -6.74 -6.27
CA ARG A 99 9.34 -5.46 -6.97
C ARG A 99 8.82 -4.29 -6.14
N ALA A 100 7.76 -4.50 -5.36
CA ALA A 100 7.28 -3.50 -4.41
C ALA A 100 8.29 -3.23 -3.28
N VAL A 101 8.97 -4.26 -2.76
CA VAL A 101 10.09 -4.09 -1.79
C VAL A 101 11.21 -3.23 -2.38
N GLN A 102 11.61 -3.52 -3.62
CA GLN A 102 12.64 -2.73 -4.32
C GLN A 102 12.21 -1.27 -4.50
N THR A 103 10.96 -1.04 -4.94
CA THR A 103 10.41 0.30 -5.14
C THR A 103 10.42 1.12 -3.85
N LEU A 104 9.99 0.53 -2.73
CA LEU A 104 10.02 1.18 -1.41
C LEU A 104 11.46 1.46 -0.96
N THR A 105 12.38 0.52 -1.18
CA THR A 105 13.79 0.65 -0.80
C THR A 105 14.47 1.78 -1.57
N VAL A 106 14.30 1.83 -2.90
CA VAL A 106 14.84 2.91 -3.74
C VAL A 106 14.23 4.26 -3.33
N SER A 107 12.92 4.31 -3.14
CA SER A 107 12.23 5.54 -2.70
C SER A 107 12.73 6.03 -1.34
N ALA A 108 13.02 5.11 -0.41
CA ALA A 108 13.59 5.45 0.89
C ALA A 108 14.97 6.09 0.72
N GLU A 109 15.83 5.48 -0.10
CA GLU A 109 17.18 5.97 -0.36
C GLU A 109 17.17 7.35 -1.02
N GLU A 110 16.29 7.55 -2.01
CA GLU A 110 16.12 8.84 -2.69
C GLU A 110 15.56 9.93 -1.79
N ALA A 111 14.78 9.58 -0.75
CA ALA A 111 14.29 10.57 0.21
C ALA A 111 15.42 11.32 0.95
N LYS A 112 16.64 10.74 1.03
CA LYS A 112 17.83 11.39 1.59
C LYS A 112 18.57 12.28 0.58
N ARG A 113 18.22 12.19 -0.71
CA ARG A 113 18.92 12.84 -1.84
C ARG A 113 18.08 13.91 -2.54
N ILE A 114 16.94 14.31 -1.95
CA ILE A 114 16.13 15.42 -2.47
C ILE A 114 16.90 16.72 -2.21
N HIS A 115 17.71 17.14 -3.16
CA HIS A 115 18.45 18.41 -3.13
C HIS A 115 17.99 19.34 -4.27
N GLY A 116 18.08 20.65 -4.02
CA GLY A 116 17.92 21.66 -5.07
C GLY A 116 19.23 21.95 -5.78
N GLU A 117 19.20 22.92 -6.68
CA GLU A 117 20.39 23.50 -7.30
C GLU A 117 20.70 24.84 -6.64
N THR A 118 21.98 25.17 -6.48
CA THR A 118 22.43 26.51 -6.07
C THR A 118 23.21 27.11 -7.22
N VAL A 119 22.70 28.20 -7.79
CA VAL A 119 23.36 28.94 -8.88
C VAL A 119 24.18 30.09 -8.28
N PRO A 120 25.45 30.31 -8.70
CA PRO A 120 26.29 31.41 -8.23
C PRO A 120 25.74 32.81 -8.52
#